data_AF-A0A2T3MF58-F1
#
_entry.id   AF-A0A2T3MF58-F1
#
_cell.length_a   1.000
_cell.length_b   1.000
_cell.length_c   1.000
_cell.angle_alpha   90.00
_cell.angle_beta   90.00
_cell.angle_gamma   90.00
#
_symmetry.space_group_name_H-M   'P 1'
#
loop_
_entity.id
_entity.type
_entity.pdbx_description
1 polymer ?
#
loop_
_entity_poly.entity_id
_entity_poly.type
_entity_poly.pdbx_seq_one_letter_code
_entity_poly.pdbx_strand_id
1 'polypeptide(L)'
;MDKREIAANMILKSIQSFIEAENDFDYIQSILLAGASLGLTEPLLKQKGTQTASEKSADTIIAMREAHIYWEGNKLIVDKSVRSLCRKDRDKIRTDVRRTDLEIYNSLKHTGKFWDNTLAFDDLNIDTDFRATAEAVIFDAIDDFNTLEFDERFEYHSLPENIRILLNCGDPMGSLPKFRAAERKHS
;
A
#
# COMPACT_ATOMS: atom_id res chain seq x y z
N MET A 1 -3.91 6.29 24.67
CA MET A 1 -3.22 5.54 23.62
C MET A 1 -2.81 6.53 22.55
N ASP A 2 -1.53 6.55 22.19
CA ASP A 2 -1.01 7.41 21.14
C ASP A 2 -1.57 6.96 19.77
N LYS A 3 -1.79 7.89 18.82
CA LYS A 3 -2.32 7.53 17.49
C LYS A 3 -1.39 6.60 16.70
N ARG A 4 -0.09 6.67 16.95
CA ARG A 4 0.92 5.77 16.38
C ARG A 4 0.77 4.36 16.97
N GLU A 5 0.50 4.23 18.27
CA GLU A 5 0.17 2.93 18.88
C GLU A 5 -1.13 2.35 18.30
N ILE A 6 -2.14 3.20 18.11
CA ILE A 6 -3.41 2.80 17.48
C ILE A 6 -3.15 2.26 16.06
N ALA A 7 -2.40 3.00 15.24
CA ALA A 7 -2.06 2.59 13.87
C ALA A 7 -1.31 1.25 13.86
N ALA A 8 -0.30 1.08 14.71
CA ALA A 8 0.45 -0.17 14.79
C ALA A 8 -0.43 -1.37 15.20
N ASN A 9 -1.37 -1.16 16.12
CA ASN A 9 -2.34 -2.20 16.51
C ASN A 9 -3.35 -2.51 15.40
N MET A 10 -3.78 -1.51 14.63
CA MET A 10 -4.66 -1.71 13.47
C MET A 10 -3.96 -2.56 12.40
N ILE A 11 -2.67 -2.32 12.14
CA ILE A 11 -1.85 -3.13 11.22
C ILE A 11 -1.72 -4.57 11.73
N LEU A 12 -1.42 -4.77 13.01
CA LEU A 12 -1.37 -6.13 13.57
C LEU A 12 -2.72 -6.85 13.39
N LYS A 13 -3.83 -6.17 13.69
CA LYS A 13 -5.16 -6.75 13.61
C LYS A 13 -5.60 -7.03 12.18
N SER A 14 -5.25 -6.18 11.22
CA SER A 14 -5.52 -6.46 9.81
C SER A 14 -4.77 -7.69 9.33
N ILE A 15 -3.51 -7.88 9.73
CA ILE A 15 -2.73 -9.07 9.33
C ILE A 15 -3.25 -10.35 9.98
N GLN A 16 -3.62 -10.29 11.26
CA GLN A 16 -4.26 -11.43 11.94
C GLN A 16 -5.55 -11.84 11.20
N SER A 17 -6.42 -10.86 10.92
CA SER A 17 -7.65 -11.08 10.18
C SER A 17 -7.40 -11.62 8.76
N PHE A 18 -6.33 -11.19 8.09
CA PHE A 18 -5.96 -11.69 6.77
C PHE A 18 -5.52 -13.15 6.80
N ILE A 19 -4.65 -13.52 7.76
CA ILE A 19 -4.10 -14.87 7.88
C ILE A 19 -5.20 -15.88 8.27
N GLU A 20 -6.12 -15.45 9.14
CA GLU A 20 -7.21 -16.26 9.67
C GLU A 20 -8.47 -16.21 8.79
N ALA A 21 -8.43 -15.51 7.65
CA ALA A 21 -9.59 -15.28 6.80
C ALA A 21 -10.21 -16.58 6.26
N GLU A 22 -11.50 -16.76 6.47
CA GLU A 22 -12.28 -17.87 5.93
C GLU A 22 -13.16 -17.42 4.75
N ASN A 23 -13.47 -16.13 4.68
CA ASN A 23 -14.37 -15.55 3.67
C ASN A 23 -14.03 -14.08 3.36
N ASP A 24 -14.72 -13.51 2.37
CA ASP A 24 -14.50 -12.14 1.90
C ASP A 24 -14.69 -11.06 2.98
N PHE A 25 -15.56 -11.31 3.96
CA PHE A 25 -15.79 -10.34 5.03
C PHE A 25 -14.56 -10.17 5.93
N ASP A 26 -13.77 -11.22 6.12
CA ASP A 26 -12.53 -11.15 6.91
C ASP A 26 -11.46 -10.32 6.18
N TYR A 27 -11.41 -10.42 4.84
CA TYR A 27 -10.58 -9.54 4.03
C TYR A 27 -11.09 -8.09 4.04
N ILE A 28 -12.40 -7.87 4.04
CA ILE A 28 -12.99 -6.54 4.21
C ILE A 28 -12.59 -5.92 5.56
N GLN A 29 -12.63 -6.67 6.65
CA GLN A 29 -12.16 -6.20 7.95
C GLN A 29 -10.67 -5.80 7.90
N SER A 30 -9.86 -6.62 7.24
CA SER A 30 -8.44 -6.36 7.03
C SER A 30 -8.20 -5.05 6.27
N ILE A 31 -8.93 -4.83 5.17
CA ILE A 31 -8.88 -3.58 4.37
C ILE A 31 -9.27 -2.37 5.22
N LEU A 32 -10.36 -2.47 5.98
CA LEU A 32 -10.85 -1.35 6.80
C LEU A 32 -9.86 -0.96 7.89
N LEU A 33 -9.26 -1.95 8.57
CA LEU A 33 -8.25 -1.73 9.60
C LEU A 33 -6.96 -1.12 9.03
N ALA A 34 -6.44 -1.69 7.94
CA ALA A 34 -5.24 -1.18 7.29
C ALA A 34 -5.46 0.23 6.70
N GLY A 35 -6.60 0.46 6.03
CA GLY A 35 -6.98 1.77 5.49
C GLY A 35 -7.19 2.83 6.59
N ALA A 36 -7.72 2.45 7.75
CA ALA A 36 -7.80 3.34 8.90
C ALA A 36 -6.40 3.69 9.45
N SER A 37 -5.47 2.73 9.48
CA SER A 37 -4.07 2.98 9.83
C SER A 37 -3.41 3.98 8.89
N LEU A 38 -3.59 3.83 7.57
CA LEU A 38 -3.13 4.80 6.56
C LEU A 38 -3.65 6.22 6.84
N GLY A 39 -4.94 6.33 7.21
CA GLY A 39 -5.54 7.61 7.59
C GLY A 39 -4.93 8.26 8.84
N LEU A 40 -4.28 7.48 9.71
CA LEU A 40 -3.54 7.99 10.87
C LEU A 40 -2.09 8.34 10.53
N THR A 41 -1.42 7.55 9.70
CA THR A 41 0.01 7.72 9.34
C THR A 41 0.22 8.80 8.29
N GLU A 42 -0.64 8.88 7.27
CA GLU A 42 -0.47 9.80 6.14
C GLU A 42 -0.32 11.27 6.55
N PRO A 43 -1.17 11.84 7.43
CA PRO A 43 -1.02 13.23 7.85
C PRO A 43 0.32 13.52 8.54
N LEU A 44 0.86 12.53 9.27
CA LEU A 44 2.14 12.64 9.98
C LEU A 44 3.31 12.63 8.99
N LEU A 45 3.26 11.74 7.98
CA LEU A 45 4.24 11.70 6.90
C LEU A 45 4.29 13.04 6.14
N LYS A 46 3.11 13.56 5.77
CA LYS A 46 3.00 14.84 5.06
C LYS A 46 3.54 16.02 5.87
N GLN A 47 3.28 16.05 7.18
CA GLN A 47 3.81 17.10 8.05
C GLN A 47 5.35 17.11 8.08
N LYS A 48 5.98 15.95 7.88
CA LYS A 48 7.44 15.80 7.83
C LYS A 48 8.03 15.94 6.43
N GLY A 49 7.19 16.10 5.40
CA GLY A 49 7.63 16.16 4.01
C GLY A 49 8.11 14.81 3.47
N THR A 50 7.69 13.72 4.10
CA THR A 50 8.02 12.35 3.67
C THR A 50 6.88 11.78 2.82
N GLN A 51 7.23 10.91 1.88
CA GLN A 51 6.30 10.34 0.92
C GLN A 51 5.56 9.12 1.50
N THR A 52 4.30 8.97 1.13
CA THR A 52 3.54 7.72 1.37
C THR A 52 3.91 6.63 0.36
N ALA A 53 3.54 5.38 0.63
CA ALA A 53 3.66 4.24 -0.27
C ALA A 53 3.03 4.53 -1.64
N SER A 54 1.81 5.06 -1.66
CA SER A 54 1.14 5.50 -2.90
C SER A 54 1.92 6.57 -3.67
N GLU A 55 2.55 7.52 -2.97
CA GLU A 55 3.37 8.56 -3.61
C GLU A 55 4.67 7.96 -4.20
N LYS A 56 5.33 7.04 -3.48
CA LYS A 56 6.49 6.28 -3.98
C LYS A 56 6.12 5.43 -5.20
N SER A 57 4.95 4.79 -5.16
CA SER A 57 4.40 4.00 -6.27
C SER A 57 4.15 4.88 -7.50
N ALA A 58 3.52 6.05 -7.31
CA ALA A 58 3.28 7.01 -8.38
C ALA A 58 4.58 7.53 -9.01
N ASP A 59 5.59 7.84 -8.19
CA ASP A 59 6.90 8.27 -8.69
C ASP A 59 7.62 7.14 -9.45
N THR A 60 7.44 5.88 -9.04
CA THR A 60 7.94 4.70 -9.78
C THR A 60 7.27 4.59 -11.15
N ILE A 61 5.94 4.75 -11.22
CA ILE A 61 5.19 4.73 -12.49
C ILE A 61 5.62 5.90 -13.40
N ILE A 62 5.81 7.10 -12.84
CA ILE A 62 6.34 8.25 -13.57
C ILE A 62 7.71 7.91 -14.15
N ALA A 63 8.62 7.39 -13.33
CA ALA A 63 9.96 7.02 -13.77
C ALA A 63 9.95 5.95 -14.87
N MET A 64 9.05 4.97 -14.79
CA MET A 64 8.87 3.96 -15.84
C MET A 64 8.33 4.55 -17.14
N ARG A 65 7.39 5.51 -17.07
CA ARG A 65 6.82 6.19 -18.25
C ARG A 65 7.79 7.19 -18.91
N GLU A 66 8.70 7.74 -18.13
CA GLU A 66 9.77 8.63 -18.58
C GLU A 66 10.96 7.86 -19.14
N ALA A 67 11.13 6.60 -18.71
CA ALA A 67 12.19 5.74 -19.19
C ALA A 67 11.91 5.20 -20.61
N HIS A 68 12.96 5.15 -21.41
CA HIS A 68 13.00 4.35 -22.63
C HIS A 68 13.57 2.97 -22.28
N ILE A 69 12.71 1.96 -22.33
CA ILE A 69 13.06 0.58 -21.98
C ILE A 69 13.23 -0.22 -23.26
N TYR A 70 14.42 -0.78 -23.47
CA TYR A 70 14.74 -1.57 -24.65
C TYR A 70 15.74 -2.68 -24.32
N TRP A 71 15.82 -3.68 -25.20
CA TRP A 71 16.79 -4.77 -25.07
C TRP A 71 18.03 -4.49 -25.91
N GLU A 72 19.20 -4.61 -25.31
CA GLU A 72 20.49 -4.59 -26.00
C GLU A 72 21.17 -5.96 -25.80
N GLY A 73 21.03 -6.84 -26.80
CA GLY A 73 21.37 -8.26 -26.67
C GLY A 73 20.55 -8.93 -25.58
N ASN A 74 21.21 -9.47 -24.55
CA ASN A 74 20.58 -10.15 -23.41
C ASN A 74 20.40 -9.24 -22.18
N LYS A 75 20.57 -7.93 -22.32
CA LYS A 75 20.43 -6.96 -21.23
C LYS A 75 19.24 -6.05 -21.46
N LEU A 76 18.43 -5.87 -20.42
CA LEU A 76 17.40 -4.84 -20.39
C LEU A 76 18.06 -3.51 -20.04
N ILE A 77 17.96 -2.53 -20.92
CA ILE A 77 18.46 -1.17 -20.73
C ILE A 77 17.29 -0.26 -20.39
N VAL A 78 17.45 0.54 -19.34
CA VAL A 78 16.46 1.53 -18.88
C VAL A 78 17.11 2.90 -18.95
N ASP A 79 16.82 3.64 -20.02
CA ASP A 79 17.33 4.99 -20.22
C ASP A 79 16.33 6.02 -19.69
N LYS A 80 16.67 6.66 -18.57
CA LYS A 80 15.82 7.64 -17.87
C LYS A 80 15.94 9.07 -18.44
N SER A 81 16.76 9.29 -19.45
CA SER A 81 17.06 10.64 -19.97
C SER A 81 16.20 11.05 -21.17
N VAL A 82 15.37 10.13 -21.69
CA VAL A 82 14.76 10.26 -23.01
C VAL A 82 13.52 11.16 -23.01
N ARG A 83 12.76 11.21 -21.91
CA ARG A 83 11.50 11.96 -21.85
C ARG A 83 11.22 12.50 -20.45
N SER A 84 10.76 13.73 -20.35
CA SER A 84 10.14 14.27 -19.13
C SER A 84 8.65 14.45 -19.36
N LEU A 85 7.83 13.89 -18.48
CA LEU A 85 6.41 14.20 -18.42
C LEU A 85 6.23 15.64 -17.93
N CYS A 86 5.17 16.30 -18.40
CA CYS A 86 4.83 17.62 -17.89
C CYS A 86 4.27 17.52 -16.47
N ARG A 87 4.30 18.63 -15.72
CA ARG A 87 3.78 18.68 -14.34
C ARG A 87 2.35 18.16 -14.24
N LYS A 88 1.47 18.55 -15.18
CA LYS A 88 0.06 18.15 -15.20
C LYS A 88 -0.11 16.63 -15.32
N ASP A 89 0.73 15.97 -16.11
CA ASP A 89 0.67 14.51 -16.29
C ASP A 89 1.17 13.78 -15.05
N ARG A 90 2.24 14.28 -14.41
CA ARG A 90 2.75 13.75 -13.15
C ARG A 90 1.72 13.89 -12.02
N ASP A 91 1.09 15.06 -11.91
CA ASP A 91 0.05 15.32 -10.91
C ASP A 91 -1.19 14.44 -11.15
N LYS A 92 -1.53 14.18 -12.42
CA LYS A 92 -2.58 13.23 -12.79
C LYS A 92 -2.23 11.80 -12.36
N ILE A 93 -1.02 11.32 -12.67
CA ILE A 93 -0.58 9.97 -12.27
C ILE A 93 -0.64 9.80 -10.75
N ARG A 94 -0.16 10.78 -9.99
CA ARG A 94 -0.23 10.76 -8.51
C ARG A 94 -1.65 10.69 -7.99
N THR A 95 -2.56 11.46 -8.61
CA THR A 95 -3.98 11.45 -8.26
C THR A 95 -4.63 10.10 -8.59
N ASP A 96 -4.33 9.55 -9.77
CA ASP A 96 -4.89 8.29 -10.25
C ASP A 96 -4.43 7.11 -9.37
N VAL A 97 -3.13 7.03 -9.06
CA VAL A 97 -2.57 5.98 -8.18
C VAL A 97 -3.21 6.05 -6.79
N ARG A 98 -3.22 7.22 -6.17
CA ARG A 98 -3.87 7.42 -4.86
C ARG A 98 -5.34 7.02 -4.89
N ARG A 99 -6.05 7.36 -5.97
CA ARG A 99 -7.47 7.01 -6.11
C ARG A 99 -7.63 5.50 -6.17
N THR A 100 -6.82 4.82 -6.98
CA THR A 100 -6.85 3.36 -7.14
C THR A 100 -6.50 2.65 -5.84
N ASP A 101 -5.41 3.03 -5.17
CA ASP A 101 -4.94 2.38 -3.94
C ASP A 101 -5.99 2.47 -2.82
N LEU A 102 -6.73 3.58 -2.74
CA LEU A 102 -7.77 3.79 -1.72
C LEU A 102 -9.19 3.52 -2.24
N GLU A 103 -9.39 3.07 -3.48
CA GLU A 103 -10.71 2.98 -4.09
C GLU A 103 -11.61 2.04 -3.31
N ILE A 104 -11.14 0.82 -3.04
CA ILE A 104 -11.93 -0.20 -2.35
C ILE A 104 -12.18 0.19 -0.89
N TYR A 105 -11.18 0.71 -0.18
CA TYR A 105 -11.38 1.24 1.17
C TYR A 105 -12.44 2.36 1.19
N ASN A 106 -12.41 3.26 0.19
CA ASN A 106 -13.38 4.34 0.06
C ASN A 106 -14.78 3.85 -0.31
N SER A 107 -14.89 2.82 -1.15
CA SER A 107 -16.16 2.16 -1.49
C SER A 107 -16.73 1.37 -0.31
N LEU A 108 -15.89 0.86 0.59
CA LEU A 108 -16.35 0.18 1.81
C LEU A 108 -16.84 1.18 2.87
N LYS A 109 -16.20 2.35 2.97
CA LYS A 109 -16.53 3.35 4.00
C LYS A 109 -17.72 4.25 3.62
N HIS A 110 -18.09 4.30 2.35
CA HIS A 110 -19.14 5.18 1.82
C HIS A 110 -19.98 4.45 0.79
N THR A 111 -21.28 4.76 0.76
CA THR A 111 -22.18 4.36 -0.32
C THR A 111 -22.53 5.60 -1.14
N GLY A 112 -22.31 5.55 -2.45
CA GLY A 112 -22.47 6.67 -3.36
C GLY A 112 -21.18 7.47 -3.50
N LYS A 113 -20.86 7.86 -4.74
CA LYS A 113 -19.62 8.54 -5.10
C LYS A 113 -19.92 9.98 -5.49
N PHE A 114 -19.71 10.93 -4.57
CA PHE A 114 -19.99 12.36 -4.81
C PHE A 114 -19.22 12.92 -6.02
N TRP A 115 -17.98 12.44 -6.26
CA TRP A 115 -17.16 12.89 -7.38
C TRP A 115 -17.61 12.37 -8.75
N ASP A 116 -18.43 11.32 -8.78
CA ASP A 116 -18.98 10.71 -10.00
C ASP A 116 -20.51 10.80 -10.05
N ASN A 117 -21.11 11.56 -9.12
CA ASN A 117 -22.56 11.66 -8.90
C ASN A 117 -23.29 10.30 -8.83
N THR A 118 -22.60 9.23 -8.41
CA THR A 118 -23.21 7.91 -8.26
C THR A 118 -24.13 7.95 -7.03
N LEU A 119 -25.41 7.65 -7.24
CA LEU A 119 -26.38 7.55 -6.14
C LEU A 119 -26.05 6.35 -5.27
N ALA A 120 -26.35 6.46 -3.97
CA ALA A 120 -26.08 5.38 -3.03
C ALA A 120 -26.76 4.05 -3.42
N PHE A 121 -27.95 4.12 -4.02
CA PHE A 121 -28.68 2.92 -4.45
C PHE A 121 -28.06 2.25 -5.69
N ASP A 122 -27.27 2.98 -6.46
CA ASP A 122 -26.58 2.47 -7.65
C ASP A 122 -25.17 1.93 -7.29
N ASP A 123 -24.72 2.12 -6.04
CA ASP A 123 -23.38 1.77 -5.53
C ASP A 123 -23.45 0.72 -4.41
N LEU A 124 -24.23 -0.34 -4.64
CA LEU A 124 -24.46 -1.42 -3.67
C LEU A 124 -23.51 -2.61 -3.82
N ASN A 125 -22.82 -2.71 -4.96
CA ASN A 125 -21.97 -3.86 -5.29
C ASN A 125 -20.51 -3.44 -5.38
N ILE A 126 -19.63 -4.23 -4.79
CA ILE A 126 -18.18 -4.09 -4.91
C ILE A 126 -17.67 -5.36 -5.58
N ASP A 127 -17.16 -5.21 -6.81
CA ASP A 127 -16.57 -6.31 -7.58
C ASP A 127 -15.04 -6.15 -7.54
N THR A 128 -14.39 -6.92 -6.66
CA THR A 128 -12.93 -6.91 -6.49
C THR A 128 -12.44 -8.22 -5.89
N ASP A 129 -11.15 -8.50 -6.07
CA ASP A 129 -10.46 -9.52 -5.28
C ASP A 129 -10.14 -8.93 -3.90
N PHE A 130 -11.00 -9.21 -2.92
CA PHE A 130 -10.84 -8.69 -1.55
C PHE A 130 -9.54 -9.15 -0.91
N ARG A 131 -9.07 -10.36 -1.22
CA ARG A 131 -7.80 -10.87 -0.68
C ARG A 131 -6.63 -10.07 -1.25
N ALA A 132 -6.52 -9.96 -2.57
CA ALA A 132 -5.44 -9.21 -3.19
C ALA A 132 -5.45 -7.74 -2.77
N THR A 133 -6.64 -7.15 -2.62
CA THR A 133 -6.81 -5.79 -2.13
C THR A 133 -6.35 -5.65 -0.68
N ALA A 134 -6.76 -6.56 0.20
CA ALA A 134 -6.34 -6.55 1.61
C ALA A 134 -4.81 -6.64 1.74
N GLU A 135 -4.19 -7.52 0.98
CA GLU A 135 -2.74 -7.68 0.94
C GLU A 135 -2.03 -6.37 0.57
N ALA A 136 -2.46 -5.73 -0.53
CA ALA A 136 -1.88 -4.48 -1.00
C ALA A 136 -1.98 -3.36 0.06
N VAL A 137 -3.18 -3.14 0.60
CA VAL A 137 -3.43 -2.07 1.59
C VAL A 137 -2.65 -2.33 2.90
N ILE A 138 -2.50 -3.60 3.30
CA ILE A 138 -1.69 -3.97 4.46
C ILE A 138 -0.21 -3.62 4.25
N PHE A 139 0.36 -3.97 3.09
CA PHE A 139 1.75 -3.64 2.78
C PHE A 139 1.98 -2.12 2.75
N ASP A 140 1.07 -1.37 2.13
CA ASP A 140 1.13 0.10 2.13
C ASP A 140 1.09 0.66 3.56
N ALA A 141 0.20 0.12 4.41
CA ALA A 141 0.11 0.55 5.81
C ALA A 141 1.39 0.26 6.60
N ILE A 142 2.06 -0.87 6.34
CA ILE A 142 3.36 -1.21 6.94
C ILE A 142 4.44 -0.24 6.45
N ASP A 143 4.54 -0.01 5.14
CA ASP A 143 5.56 0.88 4.56
C ASP A 143 5.40 2.31 5.07
N ASP A 144 4.18 2.83 5.10
CA ASP A 144 3.86 4.15 5.64
C ASP A 144 4.22 4.25 7.13
N PHE A 145 3.85 3.25 7.93
CA PHE A 145 4.16 3.24 9.34
C PHE A 145 5.67 3.19 9.61
N ASN A 146 6.40 2.35 8.88
CA ASN A 146 7.85 2.22 9.02
C ASN A 146 8.61 3.45 8.49
N THR A 147 7.98 4.24 7.63
CA THR A 147 8.53 5.50 7.12
C THR A 147 8.37 6.65 8.13
N LEU A 148 7.56 6.49 9.19
CA LEU A 148 7.44 7.50 10.23
C LEU A 148 8.76 7.72 10.97
N GLU A 149 9.18 8.98 11.08
CA GLU A 149 10.22 9.34 12.04
C GLU A 149 9.65 9.28 13.46
N PHE A 150 10.22 8.42 14.28
CA PHE A 150 9.89 8.32 15.70
C PHE A 150 10.68 9.36 16.49
N ASP A 151 9.99 10.24 17.20
CA ASP A 151 10.59 11.25 18.08
C ASP A 151 10.77 10.71 19.51
N GLU A 152 11.44 11.48 20.37
CA GLU A 152 11.65 11.12 21.78
C GLU A 152 10.34 10.88 22.56
N ARG A 153 9.18 11.25 22.00
CA ARG A 153 7.86 11.09 22.60
C ARG A 153 7.17 9.78 22.19
N PHE A 154 7.78 9.01 21.29
CA PHE A 154 7.32 7.68 20.93
C PHE A 154 8.51 6.76 20.70
N GLU A 155 8.73 5.88 21.66
CA GLU A 155 9.72 4.84 21.52
C GLU A 155 9.13 3.68 20.73
N TYR A 156 9.55 3.49 19.48
CA TYR A 156 9.15 2.32 18.68
C TYR A 156 9.36 0.99 19.42
N HIS A 157 10.43 0.91 20.22
CA HIS A 157 10.75 -0.27 21.01
C HIS A 157 9.81 -0.52 22.20
N SER A 158 8.96 0.45 22.56
CA SER A 158 7.90 0.28 23.56
C SER A 158 6.67 -0.44 22.99
N LEU A 159 6.56 -0.58 21.65
CA LEU A 159 5.51 -1.39 21.04
C LEU A 159 5.62 -2.86 21.46
N PRO A 160 4.47 -3.55 21.63
CA PRO A 160 4.41 -4.99 21.83
C PRO A 160 5.33 -5.77 20.87
N GLU A 161 6.00 -6.79 21.38
CA GLU A 161 7.00 -7.56 20.62
C GLU A 161 6.44 -8.14 19.31
N ASN A 162 5.24 -8.68 19.34
CA ASN A 162 4.56 -9.20 18.16
C ASN A 162 4.34 -8.14 17.07
N ILE A 163 4.04 -6.89 17.45
CA ILE A 163 3.91 -5.77 16.52
C ILE A 163 5.27 -5.45 15.91
N ARG A 164 6.31 -5.35 16.73
CA ARG A 164 7.67 -5.05 16.25
C ARG A 164 8.19 -6.12 15.29
N ILE A 165 7.99 -7.40 15.60
CA ILE A 165 8.40 -8.51 14.73
C ILE A 165 7.67 -8.41 13.38
N LEU A 166 6.36 -8.20 13.43
CA LEU A 166 5.52 -8.15 12.24
C LEU A 166 5.87 -6.97 11.32
N LEU A 167 6.09 -5.78 11.89
CA LEU A 167 6.45 -4.59 11.11
C LEU A 167 7.82 -4.71 10.45
N ASN A 168 8.70 -5.57 10.98
CA ASN A 168 10.03 -5.85 10.40
C ASN A 168 10.07 -7.18 9.62
N CYS A 169 8.94 -7.84 9.43
CA CYS A 169 8.85 -9.09 8.67
C CYS A 169 8.76 -8.78 7.17
N GLY A 170 9.58 -9.43 6.35
CA GLY A 170 9.51 -9.29 4.89
C GLY A 170 8.28 -9.94 4.24
N ASP A 171 7.63 -10.88 4.95
CA ASP A 171 6.39 -11.52 4.53
C ASP A 171 5.48 -11.73 5.75
N PRO A 172 4.83 -10.67 6.25
CA PRO A 172 4.02 -10.74 7.46
C PRO A 172 2.73 -11.54 7.27
N MET A 173 2.29 -11.74 6.03
CA MET A 173 1.06 -12.46 5.68
C MET A 173 1.32 -13.89 5.19
N GLY A 174 2.57 -14.29 4.97
CA GLY A 174 2.93 -15.59 4.42
C GLY A 174 2.48 -15.77 2.96
N SER A 175 2.32 -14.67 2.24
CA SER A 175 1.73 -14.63 0.90
C SER A 175 2.77 -14.68 -0.22
N LEU A 176 4.05 -14.43 0.08
CA LEU A 176 5.09 -14.47 -0.94
C LEU A 176 5.33 -15.90 -1.44
N PRO A 177 5.52 -16.10 -2.76
CA PRO A 177 5.82 -17.41 -3.30
C PRO A 177 7.14 -17.93 -2.72
N LYS A 178 7.14 -19.18 -2.26
CA LYS A 178 8.37 -19.83 -1.80
C LYS A 178 9.35 -19.95 -2.97
N PHE A 179 10.37 -19.11 -2.98
CA PHE A 179 11.40 -19.14 -4.00
C PHE A 179 12.10 -20.51 -3.98
N ARG A 180 11.88 -21.30 -5.03
CA ARG A 180 12.67 -22.51 -5.29
C ARG A 180 13.75 -22.13 -6.29
N ALA A 181 14.99 -22.05 -5.82
CA ALA A 181 16.13 -21.95 -6.72
C ALA A 181 16.23 -23.26 -7.51
N ALA A 182 15.90 -23.24 -8.80
CA ALA A 182 16.18 -24.35 -9.68
C ALA A 182 17.67 -24.27 -10.08
N GLU A 183 18.42 -25.36 -9.88
CA GLU A 183 19.77 -25.47 -10.41
C GLU A 183 19.75 -25.23 -11.92
N ARG A 184 20.59 -24.31 -12.40
CA ARG A 184 20.84 -24.16 -13.83
C ARG A 184 21.50 -25.44 -14.33
N LYS A 185 20.75 -26.26 -15.09
CA LYS A 185 21.37 -27.32 -15.88
C LYS A 185 22.12 -26.65 -17.03
N HIS A 186 23.45 -26.75 -17.00
CA HIS A 186 24.30 -26.31 -18.11
C HIS A 186 23.84 -26.99 -19.41
N SER A 187 23.55 -26.19 -20.43
CA SER A 187 23.30 -26.62 -21.81
C SER A 187 24.57 -26.41 -22.63
#